data_AF-A0A516SJU3-F1
#
_entry.id   AF-A0A516SJU3-F1
#
_cell.length_a   1.000
_cell.length_b   1.000
_cell.length_c   1.000
_cell.angle_alpha   90.00
_cell.angle_beta   90.00
_cell.angle_gamma   90.00
#
_symmetry.space_group_name_H-M   'P 1'
#
loop_
_entity.id
_entity.type
_entity.pdbx_description
1 polymer ?
#
loop_
_entity_poly.entity_id
_entity_poly.type
_entity_poly.pdbx_seq_one_letter_code
_entity_poly.pdbx_strand_id
1 'polypeptide(L)'
;MEKIFNFLLGRADFCPFETRIIEEVKARLNERAASLLQRQMEAINKVQRLADGKEVNLYQMRFGKPAFDESLRFPNTGEEALLASVNLIAPGKQAKLKAEVWLANGRLFSLAFNKAPKQFFAGSDLKTVQPEIADVKIWFDPLSPSPAGFVDESMLPAWLLNDGRSLADTESLRAPLPQSEQAAYIARVDAQLPQDYLELIARTEGLTLASAVVYGLAKVREVIFPEANYYILADIEGVGALAVKSGNQSAELYRLDYENSTTQKIGTSFQKAVTELVMPR
;
A
#
# COMPACT_ATOMS: atom_id res chain seq x y z
N MET A 1 3.79 -35.69 -23.82
CA MET A 1 4.18 -34.37 -24.36
C MET A 1 3.69 -33.18 -23.53
N GLU A 2 2.65 -33.30 -22.69
CA GLU A 2 2.16 -32.20 -21.84
C GLU A 2 3.11 -31.71 -20.73
N LYS A 3 4.02 -32.56 -20.22
CA LYS A 3 4.94 -32.18 -19.13
C LYS A 3 6.07 -31.23 -19.58
N ILE A 4 6.40 -31.20 -20.87
CA ILE A 4 7.47 -30.35 -21.42
C ILE A 4 6.94 -28.94 -21.73
N PHE A 5 5.66 -28.80 -22.08
CA PHE A 5 5.04 -27.49 -22.31
C PHE A 5 4.80 -26.70 -21.01
N ASN A 6 4.53 -27.37 -19.88
CA ASN A 6 4.36 -26.70 -18.59
C ASN A 6 5.67 -26.10 -18.02
N PHE A 7 6.84 -26.58 -18.47
CA PHE A 7 8.13 -26.05 -18.05
C PHE A 7 8.49 -24.71 -18.71
N LEU A 8 7.92 -24.43 -19.90
CA LEU A 8 8.18 -23.19 -20.66
C LEU A 8 7.24 -22.03 -20.28
N LEU A 9 6.17 -22.29 -19.53
CA LEU A 9 5.18 -21.27 -19.13
C LEU A 9 5.18 -20.95 -17.63
N GLY A 10 6.03 -21.60 -16.82
CA GLY A 10 6.26 -21.31 -15.40
C GLY A 10 4.99 -21.03 -14.60
N ARG A 11 4.25 -22.05 -14.16
CA ARG A 11 3.12 -21.80 -13.25
C ARG A 11 3.63 -21.11 -11.98
N ALA A 12 2.94 -20.05 -11.55
CA ALA A 12 3.26 -19.37 -10.30
C ALA A 12 3.22 -20.32 -9.10
N ASP A 13 4.31 -20.36 -8.35
CA ASP A 13 4.47 -21.18 -7.15
C ASP A 13 3.94 -20.41 -5.92
N PHE A 14 2.62 -20.25 -5.84
CA PHE A 14 1.94 -19.72 -4.66
C PHE A 14 1.97 -20.74 -3.51
N CYS A 15 2.14 -20.25 -2.28
CA CYS A 15 1.83 -21.04 -1.10
C CYS A 15 0.30 -21.17 -0.96
N PRO A 16 -0.25 -22.27 -0.40
CA PRO A 16 -1.70 -22.44 -0.29
C PRO A 16 -2.43 -21.30 0.43
N PHE A 17 -1.82 -20.74 1.47
CA PHE A 17 -2.40 -19.61 2.19
C PHE A 17 -2.41 -18.31 1.35
N GLU A 18 -1.45 -18.10 0.44
CA GLU A 18 -1.41 -16.95 -0.47
C GLU A 18 -2.57 -17.04 -1.46
N THR A 19 -2.78 -18.22 -2.06
CA THR A 19 -3.95 -18.52 -2.90
C THR A 19 -5.25 -18.29 -2.13
N ARG A 20 -5.34 -18.80 -0.89
CA ARG A 20 -6.53 -18.65 -0.06
C ARG A 20 -6.87 -17.18 0.22
N ILE A 21 -5.86 -16.34 0.49
CA ILE A 21 -6.05 -14.89 0.68
C ILE A 21 -6.72 -14.27 -0.56
N ILE A 22 -6.19 -14.55 -1.75
CA ILE A 22 -6.70 -13.96 -3.00
C ILE A 22 -8.11 -14.48 -3.31
N GLU A 23 -8.36 -15.76 -3.10
CA GLU A 23 -9.68 -16.39 -3.28
C GLU A 23 -10.75 -15.79 -2.36
N GLU A 24 -10.40 -15.50 -1.11
CA GLU A 24 -11.30 -14.88 -0.15
C GLU A 24 -11.60 -13.41 -0.48
N VAL A 25 -10.61 -12.68 -1.00
CA VAL A 25 -10.83 -11.34 -1.56
C VAL A 25 -11.76 -11.42 -2.76
N LYS A 26 -11.49 -12.33 -3.70
CA LYS A 26 -12.31 -12.55 -4.88
C LYS A 26 -13.77 -12.85 -4.53
N ALA A 27 -14.01 -13.69 -3.52
CA ALA A 27 -15.36 -14.08 -3.07
C ALA A 27 -16.19 -12.90 -2.52
N ARG A 28 -15.56 -11.77 -2.19
CA ARG A 28 -16.21 -10.55 -1.66
C ARG A 28 -16.37 -9.44 -2.70
N LEU A 29 -15.79 -9.63 -3.89
CA LEU A 29 -15.96 -8.71 -5.00
C LEU A 29 -17.25 -9.04 -5.76
N ASN A 30 -17.78 -8.05 -6.49
CA ASN A 30 -18.85 -8.32 -7.45
C ASN A 30 -18.35 -9.24 -8.57
N GLU A 31 -19.27 -9.88 -9.30
CA GLU A 31 -18.96 -10.92 -10.30
C GLU A 31 -17.92 -10.48 -11.34
N ARG A 32 -18.06 -9.26 -11.87
CA ARG A 32 -17.14 -8.72 -12.88
C ARG A 32 -15.74 -8.48 -12.29
N ALA A 33 -15.66 -7.91 -11.09
CA ALA A 33 -14.40 -7.67 -10.41
C ALA A 33 -13.70 -8.99 -10.01
N ALA A 34 -14.48 -9.96 -9.52
CA ALA A 34 -14.01 -11.30 -9.18
C ALA A 34 -13.45 -12.03 -10.41
N SER A 35 -14.14 -11.95 -11.56
CA SER A 35 -13.67 -12.52 -12.83
C SER A 35 -12.35 -11.89 -13.31
N LEU A 36 -12.22 -10.56 -13.21
CA LEU A 36 -10.96 -9.89 -13.53
C LEU A 36 -9.84 -10.31 -12.59
N LEU A 37 -10.09 -10.35 -11.27
CA LEU A 37 -9.09 -10.79 -10.29
C LEU A 37 -8.63 -12.23 -10.56
N GLN A 38 -9.56 -13.13 -10.87
CA GLN A 38 -9.25 -14.51 -11.22
C GLN A 38 -8.33 -14.59 -12.43
N ARG A 39 -8.66 -13.88 -13.51
CA ARG A 39 -7.84 -13.89 -14.73
C ARG A 39 -6.46 -13.27 -14.51
N GLN A 40 -6.37 -12.22 -13.68
CA GLN A 40 -5.08 -11.66 -13.27
C GLN A 40 -4.25 -12.69 -12.48
N MET A 41 -4.86 -13.40 -11.54
CA MET A 41 -4.23 -14.46 -10.76
C MET A 41 -3.71 -15.60 -11.64
N GLU A 42 -4.50 -16.04 -12.62
CA GLU A 42 -4.12 -17.08 -13.59
C GLU A 42 -2.97 -16.66 -14.52
N ALA A 43 -2.87 -15.36 -14.82
CA ALA A 43 -1.82 -14.81 -15.67
C ALA A 43 -0.47 -14.66 -14.94
N ILE A 44 -0.46 -14.67 -13.60
CA ILE A 44 0.78 -14.57 -12.81
C ILE A 44 1.60 -15.85 -13.01
N ASN A 45 2.86 -15.67 -13.37
CA ASN A 45 3.81 -16.76 -13.65
C ASN A 45 5.15 -16.59 -12.92
N LYS A 46 5.31 -15.52 -12.13
CA LYS A 46 6.45 -15.31 -11.24
C LYS A 46 5.97 -14.74 -9.91
N VAL A 47 6.36 -15.42 -8.83
CA VAL A 47 6.16 -15.00 -7.45
C VAL A 47 7.54 -14.71 -6.85
N GLN A 48 7.77 -13.47 -6.44
CA GLN A 48 9.00 -13.04 -5.79
C GLN A 48 8.72 -12.74 -4.33
N ARG A 49 9.46 -13.37 -3.41
CA ARG A 49 9.30 -13.16 -1.97
C ARG A 49 10.47 -12.34 -1.45
N LEU A 50 10.19 -11.24 -0.77
CA LEU A 50 11.16 -10.31 -0.18
C LEU A 50 11.00 -10.30 1.34
N ALA A 51 12.06 -9.91 2.06
CA ALA A 51 12.06 -9.77 3.53
C ALA A 51 11.42 -10.97 4.26
N ASP A 52 11.94 -12.18 4.01
CA ASP A 52 11.41 -13.45 4.56
C ASP A 52 9.93 -13.72 4.24
N GLY A 53 9.43 -13.17 3.12
CA GLY A 53 8.05 -13.30 2.69
C GLY A 53 7.10 -12.32 3.36
N LYS A 54 7.60 -11.28 4.04
CA LYS A 54 6.77 -10.13 4.44
C LYS A 54 6.14 -9.44 3.23
N GLU A 55 6.78 -9.50 2.07
CA GLU A 55 6.24 -8.99 0.83
C GLU A 55 6.36 -10.05 -0.26
N VAL A 56 5.27 -10.27 -0.99
CA VAL A 56 5.17 -11.25 -2.06
C VAL A 56 4.71 -10.54 -3.32
N ASN A 57 5.64 -10.27 -4.23
CA ASN A 57 5.40 -9.55 -5.47
C ASN A 57 5.06 -10.52 -6.61
N LEU A 58 4.05 -10.14 -7.37
CA LEU A 58 3.34 -10.98 -8.33
C LEU A 58 3.53 -10.38 -9.72
N TYR A 59 4.09 -11.17 -10.63
CA TYR A 59 4.41 -10.71 -11.98
C TYR A 59 3.84 -11.61 -13.05
N GLN A 60 3.43 -10.95 -14.14
CA GLN A 60 3.21 -11.55 -15.45
C GLN A 60 4.48 -11.32 -16.26
N MET A 61 5.28 -12.36 -16.47
CA MET A 61 6.56 -12.28 -17.17
C MET A 61 6.42 -12.82 -18.59
N ARG A 62 7.00 -12.12 -19.56
CA ARG A 62 7.17 -12.62 -20.94
C ARG A 62 8.59 -12.33 -21.38
N PHE A 63 9.32 -13.38 -21.80
CA PHE A 63 10.73 -13.28 -22.20
C PHE A 63 11.62 -12.59 -21.14
N GLY A 64 11.41 -12.91 -19.86
CA GLY A 64 12.20 -12.36 -18.76
C GLY A 64 11.87 -10.91 -18.36
N LYS A 65 10.87 -10.28 -18.99
CA LYS A 65 10.42 -8.91 -18.66
C LYS A 65 8.97 -8.92 -18.18
N PRO A 66 8.58 -8.00 -17.27
CA PRO A 66 7.16 -7.78 -16.97
C PRO A 66 6.39 -7.42 -18.24
N ALA A 67 5.30 -8.12 -18.50
CA ALA A 67 4.43 -7.91 -19.65
C ALA A 67 2.99 -8.21 -19.22
N PHE A 68 2.26 -7.15 -18.93
CA PHE A 68 0.91 -7.25 -18.40
C PHE A 68 -0.15 -7.13 -19.50
N ASP A 69 -1.20 -7.94 -19.42
CA ASP A 69 -2.37 -7.79 -20.30
C ASP A 69 -3.24 -6.61 -19.83
N GLU A 70 -3.29 -5.54 -20.63
CA GLU A 70 -4.11 -4.35 -20.35
C GLU A 70 -5.61 -4.66 -20.24
N SER A 71 -6.10 -5.72 -20.91
CA SER A 71 -7.51 -6.11 -20.85
C SER A 71 -7.93 -6.68 -19.50
N LEU A 72 -6.96 -7.06 -18.67
CA LEU A 72 -7.20 -7.58 -17.33
C LEU A 72 -7.25 -6.48 -16.26
N ARG A 73 -6.87 -5.26 -16.61
CA ARG A 73 -6.71 -4.15 -15.66
C ARG A 73 -8.05 -3.72 -15.07
N PHE A 74 -8.07 -3.51 -13.76
CA PHE A 74 -9.17 -2.82 -13.12
C PHE A 74 -9.25 -1.35 -13.59
N PRO A 75 -10.45 -0.79 -13.80
CA PRO A 75 -10.64 0.61 -14.14
C PRO A 75 -10.03 1.59 -13.13
N ASN A 76 -9.99 1.23 -11.85
CA ASN A 76 -9.28 2.01 -10.85
C ASN A 76 -7.76 1.82 -11.02
N THR A 77 -7.12 2.77 -11.71
CA THR A 77 -5.71 2.72 -12.06
C THR A 77 -4.83 3.60 -11.18
N GLY A 78 -5.12 3.69 -9.88
CA GLY A 78 -4.15 4.27 -8.94
C GLY A 78 -2.79 3.59 -9.09
N GLU A 79 -1.70 4.35 -8.99
CA GLU A 79 -0.32 3.83 -9.10
C GLU A 79 -0.11 2.64 -8.18
N GLU A 80 -0.49 2.80 -6.91
CA GLU A 80 -0.64 1.74 -5.91
C GLU A 80 -1.93 1.97 -5.13
N ALA A 81 -2.69 0.89 -4.90
CA ALA A 81 -3.95 0.96 -4.17
C ALA A 81 -4.19 -0.29 -3.34
N LEU A 82 -4.50 -0.11 -2.05
CA LEU A 82 -4.84 -1.21 -1.15
C LEU A 82 -6.26 -1.72 -1.44
N LEU A 83 -6.39 -2.83 -2.15
CA LEU A 83 -7.70 -3.41 -2.48
C LEU A 83 -8.37 -4.02 -1.24
N ALA A 84 -7.61 -4.81 -0.48
CA ALA A 84 -8.17 -5.57 0.63
C ALA A 84 -7.19 -5.77 1.78
N SER A 85 -7.73 -5.96 2.99
CA SER A 85 -6.99 -6.51 4.12
C SER A 85 -7.64 -7.82 4.57
N VAL A 86 -6.82 -8.83 4.86
CA VAL A 86 -7.24 -10.17 5.26
C VAL A 86 -6.53 -10.53 6.57
N ASN A 87 -7.31 -10.93 7.57
CA ASN A 87 -6.76 -11.42 8.84
C ASN A 87 -6.80 -12.95 8.86
N LEU A 88 -5.65 -13.56 9.07
CA LEU A 88 -5.47 -15.01 9.16
C LEU A 88 -5.21 -15.44 10.59
N ILE A 89 -5.73 -16.60 10.97
CA ILE A 89 -5.44 -17.26 12.25
C ILE A 89 -4.74 -18.59 11.97
N ALA A 90 -3.57 -18.79 12.59
CA ALA A 90 -2.86 -20.06 12.48
C ALA A 90 -3.62 -21.17 13.24
N PRO A 91 -3.60 -22.42 12.76
CA PRO A 91 -4.23 -23.54 13.46
C PRO A 91 -3.77 -23.62 14.92
N GLY A 92 -4.73 -23.66 15.85
CA GLY A 92 -4.45 -23.76 17.29
C GLY A 92 -3.84 -22.51 17.93
N LYS A 93 -3.77 -21.37 17.23
CA LYS A 93 -3.32 -20.08 17.79
C LYS A 93 -4.46 -19.06 17.82
N GLN A 94 -4.32 -18.03 18.66
CA GLN A 94 -5.24 -16.87 18.67
C GLN A 94 -4.64 -15.63 17.99
N ALA A 95 -3.31 -15.57 17.86
CA ALA A 95 -2.66 -14.45 17.19
C ALA A 95 -3.09 -14.36 15.73
N LYS A 96 -3.26 -13.12 15.25
CA LYS A 96 -3.64 -12.83 13.86
C LYS A 96 -2.42 -12.43 13.04
N LEU A 97 -2.37 -12.91 11.80
CA LEU A 97 -1.49 -12.41 10.75
C LEU A 97 -2.34 -11.54 9.82
N LYS A 98 -1.96 -10.29 9.62
CA LYS A 98 -2.64 -9.40 8.68
C LYS A 98 -1.91 -9.47 7.34
N ALA A 99 -2.65 -9.75 6.27
CA ALA A 99 -2.22 -9.65 4.89
C ALA A 99 -2.95 -8.47 4.23
N GLU A 100 -2.24 -7.70 3.41
CA GLU A 100 -2.76 -6.62 2.59
C GLU A 100 -2.58 -6.98 1.13
N VAL A 101 -3.65 -6.86 0.34
CA VAL A 101 -3.67 -7.17 -1.09
C VAL A 101 -3.62 -5.87 -1.86
N TRP A 102 -2.51 -5.63 -2.54
CA TRP A 102 -2.23 -4.39 -3.23
C TRP A 102 -2.41 -4.53 -4.74
N LEU A 103 -2.96 -3.49 -5.34
CA LEU A 103 -2.96 -3.27 -6.78
C LEU A 103 -1.87 -2.28 -7.15
N ALA A 104 -1.22 -2.47 -8.29
CA ALA A 104 -0.42 -1.46 -8.97
C ALA A 104 -0.98 -1.19 -10.35
N ASN A 105 -1.33 0.06 -10.65
CA ASN A 105 -1.98 0.46 -11.90
C ASN A 105 -3.18 -0.46 -12.24
N GLY A 106 -4.05 -0.73 -11.27
CA GLY A 106 -5.23 -1.60 -11.44
C GLY A 106 -4.93 -3.10 -11.58
N ARG A 107 -3.74 -3.58 -11.23
CA ARG A 107 -3.34 -4.99 -11.34
C ARG A 107 -2.92 -5.55 -10.00
N LEU A 108 -3.31 -6.77 -9.68
CA LEU A 108 -2.83 -7.53 -8.53
C LEU A 108 -1.31 -7.55 -8.55
N PHE A 109 -0.71 -6.89 -7.57
CA PHE A 109 0.71 -6.60 -7.55
C PHE A 109 1.40 -7.33 -6.41
N SER A 110 0.90 -7.22 -5.18
CA SER A 110 1.57 -7.82 -4.04
C SER A 110 0.64 -8.24 -2.91
N LEU A 111 1.16 -9.16 -2.10
CA LEU A 111 0.66 -9.47 -0.77
C LEU A 111 1.68 -8.96 0.25
N ALA A 112 1.28 -8.06 1.13
CA ALA A 112 2.12 -7.52 2.19
C ALA A 112 1.64 -7.99 3.56
N PHE A 113 2.54 -8.44 4.43
CA PHE A 113 2.22 -9.01 5.73
C PHE A 113 2.82 -8.19 6.87
N ASN A 114 2.03 -7.92 7.90
CA ASN A 114 2.51 -7.21 9.09
C ASN A 114 3.61 -7.99 9.85
N LYS A 115 3.67 -9.30 9.65
CA LYS A 115 4.72 -10.20 10.18
C LYS A 115 5.13 -11.21 9.11
N ALA A 116 6.40 -11.60 9.07
CA ALA A 116 6.85 -12.62 8.13
C ALA A 116 6.05 -13.93 8.34
N PRO A 117 5.42 -14.50 7.30
CA PRO A 117 4.63 -15.74 7.42
C PRO A 117 5.44 -16.89 8.04
N LYS A 118 6.73 -16.99 7.71
CA LYS A 118 7.64 -18.00 8.28
C LYS A 118 7.74 -17.92 9.82
N GLN A 119 7.71 -16.70 10.37
CA GLN A 119 7.73 -16.49 11.82
C GLN A 119 6.36 -16.75 12.45
N PHE A 120 5.29 -16.36 11.78
CA PHE A 120 3.93 -16.53 12.29
C PHE A 120 3.51 -18.02 12.33
N PHE A 121 3.78 -18.74 11.25
CA PHE A 121 3.56 -20.18 11.11
C PHE A 121 4.76 -21.02 11.56
N ALA A 122 5.58 -20.51 12.49
CA ALA A 122 6.73 -21.26 13.02
C ALA A 122 6.32 -22.67 13.47
N GLY A 123 7.06 -23.67 13.00
CA GLY A 123 6.78 -25.09 13.22
C GLY A 123 5.82 -25.74 12.22
N SER A 124 5.25 -24.98 11.27
CA SER A 124 4.44 -25.49 10.16
C SER A 124 5.18 -25.37 8.83
N ASP A 125 4.85 -26.22 7.88
CA ASP A 125 5.32 -26.11 6.50
C ASP A 125 4.44 -25.11 5.73
N LEU A 126 5.05 -24.03 5.21
CA LEU A 126 4.35 -22.99 4.45
C LEU A 126 3.73 -23.52 3.15
N LYS A 127 4.21 -24.65 2.62
CA LYS A 127 3.66 -25.29 1.43
C LYS A 127 2.39 -26.10 1.71
N THR A 128 2.03 -26.31 2.97
CA THR A 128 0.87 -27.13 3.35
C THR A 128 -0.03 -26.48 4.40
N VAL A 129 0.42 -25.41 5.08
CA VAL A 129 -0.36 -24.73 6.11
C VAL A 129 -1.68 -24.17 5.54
N GLN A 130 -2.76 -24.40 6.28
CA GLN A 130 -4.10 -23.91 5.96
C GLN A 130 -4.63 -23.08 7.13
N PRO A 131 -4.32 -21.77 7.21
CA PRO A 131 -4.86 -20.89 8.23
C PRO A 131 -6.36 -20.66 8.04
N GLU A 132 -7.06 -20.37 9.13
CA GLU A 132 -8.42 -19.83 9.09
C GLU A 132 -8.40 -18.36 8.63
N ILE A 133 -9.45 -17.96 7.93
CA ILE A 133 -9.66 -16.56 7.50
C ILE A 133 -10.65 -15.95 8.46
N ALA A 134 -10.16 -15.09 9.35
CA ALA A 134 -10.95 -14.52 10.42
C ALA A 134 -11.81 -13.34 9.96
N ASP A 135 -11.26 -12.52 9.05
CA ASP A 135 -11.93 -11.34 8.52
C ASP A 135 -11.29 -10.92 7.20
N VAL A 136 -12.10 -10.31 6.33
CA VAL A 136 -11.64 -9.68 5.10
C VAL A 136 -12.40 -8.39 4.88
N LYS A 137 -11.65 -7.31 4.66
CA LYS A 137 -12.17 -6.00 4.35
C LYS A 137 -11.78 -5.61 2.92
N ILE A 138 -12.77 -5.29 2.09
CA ILE A 138 -12.57 -4.62 0.80
C ILE A 138 -12.60 -3.12 1.03
N TRP A 139 -11.57 -2.41 0.56
CA TRP A 139 -11.41 -0.97 0.83
C TRP A 139 -12.11 -0.09 -0.20
N PHE A 140 -12.21 -0.55 -1.44
CA PHE A 140 -12.92 0.15 -2.50
C PHE A 140 -13.40 -0.83 -3.57
N ASP A 141 -14.37 -0.41 -4.39
CA ASP A 141 -14.75 -1.16 -5.59
C ASP A 141 -13.71 -0.91 -6.70
N PRO A 142 -12.95 -1.94 -7.14
CA PRO A 142 -11.92 -1.75 -8.15
C PRO A 142 -12.48 -1.45 -9.55
N LEU A 143 -13.78 -1.64 -9.77
CA LEU A 143 -14.44 -1.22 -11.02
C LEU A 143 -14.86 0.25 -11.01
N SER A 144 -15.01 0.83 -9.83
CA SER A 144 -15.29 2.25 -9.70
C SER A 144 -14.01 3.02 -10.02
N PRO A 145 -14.05 4.04 -10.90
CA PRO A 145 -12.88 4.88 -11.13
C PRO A 145 -12.41 5.47 -9.80
N SER A 146 -11.10 5.68 -9.66
CA SER A 146 -10.56 6.40 -8.50
C SER A 146 -11.37 7.69 -8.30
N PRO A 147 -11.83 8.02 -7.08
CA PRO A 147 -12.65 9.19 -6.86
C PRO A 147 -11.93 10.42 -7.42
N ALA A 148 -12.42 10.89 -8.57
CA ALA A 148 -11.84 11.97 -9.35
C ALA A 148 -12.26 13.34 -8.81
N GLY A 149 -12.47 13.43 -7.49
CA GLY A 149 -12.74 14.70 -6.85
C GLY A 149 -11.43 15.46 -6.78
N PHE A 150 -11.25 16.44 -7.65
CA PHE A 150 -10.30 17.51 -7.37
C PHE A 150 -11.01 18.52 -6.48
N VAL A 151 -10.29 19.07 -5.50
CA VAL A 151 -10.79 20.20 -4.71
C VAL A 151 -9.97 21.43 -4.99
N ASP A 152 -10.57 22.58 -4.71
CA ASP A 152 -9.95 23.88 -4.85
C ASP A 152 -8.91 24.11 -3.74
N GLU A 153 -7.88 24.88 -4.04
CA GLU A 153 -6.80 25.24 -3.12
C GLU A 153 -7.31 25.89 -1.83
N SER A 154 -8.46 26.56 -1.84
CA SER A 154 -9.11 27.11 -0.64
C SER A 154 -9.38 26.07 0.46
N MET A 155 -9.37 24.78 0.13
CA MET A 155 -9.48 23.68 1.10
C MET A 155 -8.17 23.43 1.85
N LEU A 156 -7.04 23.93 1.38
CA LEU A 156 -5.75 23.71 2.02
C LEU A 156 -5.67 24.43 3.38
N PRO A 157 -4.95 23.87 4.36
CA PRO A 157 -4.70 24.53 5.63
C PRO A 157 -3.90 25.83 5.43
N ALA A 158 -4.12 26.81 6.30
CA ALA A 158 -3.54 28.15 6.18
C ALA A 158 -2.01 28.15 6.09
N TRP A 159 -1.33 27.16 6.66
CA TRP A 159 0.12 27.06 6.57
C TRP A 159 0.64 26.71 5.17
N LEU A 160 -0.16 26.05 4.33
CA LEU A 160 0.15 25.86 2.91
C LEU A 160 -0.21 27.11 2.09
N LEU A 161 -1.31 27.78 2.45
CA LEU A 161 -1.77 28.98 1.75
C LEU A 161 -0.85 30.19 1.96
N ASN A 162 -0.38 30.39 3.20
CA ASN A 162 0.33 31.59 3.61
C ASN A 162 1.80 31.64 3.17
N ASP A 163 2.36 30.53 2.68
CA ASP A 163 3.77 30.50 2.26
C ASP A 163 3.98 30.99 0.80
N GLY A 164 2.88 31.29 0.07
CA GLY A 164 2.85 32.03 -1.20
C GLY A 164 3.54 31.40 -2.42
N ARG A 165 4.54 30.53 -2.19
CA ARG A 165 5.33 29.81 -3.21
C ARG A 165 4.73 28.45 -3.56
N SER A 166 3.96 27.84 -2.64
CA SER A 166 3.54 26.43 -2.75
C SER A 166 2.27 26.16 -3.57
N LEU A 167 1.41 27.17 -3.78
CA LEU A 167 0.12 26.96 -4.44
C LEU A 167 0.22 26.97 -5.97
N ALA A 168 1.02 27.89 -6.54
CA ALA A 168 1.28 27.92 -7.97
C ALA A 168 1.90 26.61 -8.51
N ASP A 169 2.53 25.84 -7.62
CA ASP A 169 3.20 24.57 -7.89
C ASP A 169 2.36 23.34 -7.47
N THR A 170 1.10 23.54 -7.06
CA THR A 170 0.20 22.42 -6.73
C THR A 170 -0.31 21.80 -8.04
N GLU A 171 0.26 20.65 -8.41
CA GLU A 171 -0.10 19.94 -9.63
C GLU A 171 -1.43 19.18 -9.48
N SER A 172 -1.71 18.68 -8.29
CA SER A 172 -2.95 17.97 -8.03
C SER A 172 -3.38 18.02 -6.57
N LEU A 173 -4.68 18.17 -6.34
CA LEU A 173 -5.28 18.20 -5.01
C LEU A 173 -6.54 17.32 -5.00
N ARG A 174 -6.58 16.32 -4.12
CA ARG A 174 -7.68 15.34 -4.10
C ARG A 174 -8.68 15.64 -3.00
N ALA A 175 -9.96 15.40 -3.29
CA ALA A 175 -11.05 15.49 -2.32
C ALA A 175 -10.84 14.51 -1.18
N PRO A 176 -11.18 14.89 0.06
CA PRO A 176 -11.02 14.02 1.21
C PRO A 176 -11.93 12.79 1.11
N LEU A 177 -11.49 11.68 1.68
CA LEU A 177 -12.34 10.51 1.88
C LEU A 177 -13.51 10.84 2.83
N PRO A 178 -14.63 10.11 2.76
CA PRO A 178 -15.68 10.17 3.78
C PRO A 178 -15.10 9.92 5.18
N GLN A 179 -15.60 10.62 6.20
CA GLN A 179 -15.06 10.56 7.57
C GLN A 179 -15.00 9.13 8.14
N SER A 180 -15.99 8.30 7.82
CA SER A 180 -16.01 6.87 8.20
C SER A 180 -14.88 6.07 7.57
N GLU A 181 -14.50 6.38 6.33
CA GLU A 181 -13.37 5.76 5.65
C GLU A 181 -12.05 6.27 6.21
N GLN A 182 -11.93 7.59 6.44
CA GLN A 182 -10.74 8.19 7.06
C GLN A 182 -10.40 7.50 8.40
N ALA A 183 -11.39 7.40 9.30
CA ALA A 183 -11.20 6.73 10.59
C ALA A 183 -10.72 5.29 10.43
N ALA A 184 -11.22 4.58 9.42
CA ALA A 184 -10.86 3.20 9.17
C ALA A 184 -9.43 3.06 8.60
N TYR A 185 -9.00 3.98 7.73
CA TYR A 185 -7.62 4.01 7.25
C TYR A 185 -6.63 4.45 8.34
N ILE A 186 -6.99 5.42 9.17
CA ILE A 186 -6.17 5.83 10.33
C ILE A 186 -5.97 4.65 11.27
N ALA A 187 -7.04 3.92 11.61
CA ALA A 187 -6.95 2.74 12.47
C ALA A 187 -6.11 1.59 11.90
N ARG A 188 -5.81 1.60 10.59
CA ARG A 188 -4.94 0.62 9.93
C ARG A 188 -3.46 0.90 10.16
N VAL A 189 -3.11 2.17 10.35
CA VAL A 189 -1.74 2.61 10.60
C VAL A 189 -1.42 2.29 12.05
N ASP A 190 -0.52 1.32 12.28
CA ASP A 190 -0.02 1.00 13.61
C ASP A 190 1.01 2.06 14.06
N ALA A 191 0.60 3.32 14.12
CA ALA A 191 1.39 4.44 14.60
C ALA A 191 0.49 5.64 14.89
N GLN A 192 0.91 6.52 15.78
CA GLN A 192 0.29 7.83 15.91
C GLN A 192 0.72 8.71 14.73
N LEU A 193 -0.24 9.29 14.02
CA LEU A 193 0.01 10.24 12.93
C LEU A 193 0.14 11.68 13.47
N PRO A 194 0.96 12.54 12.85
CA PRO A 194 1.04 13.96 13.23
C PRO A 194 -0.31 14.67 13.07
N GLN A 195 -0.64 15.54 14.03
CA GLN A 195 -1.93 16.23 14.05
C GLN A 195 -2.10 17.18 12.84
N ASP A 196 -1.04 17.87 12.45
CA ASP A 196 -1.01 18.77 11.30
C ASP A 196 -1.14 18.03 9.96
N TYR A 197 -0.64 16.78 9.88
CA TYR A 197 -0.94 15.88 8.76
C TYR A 197 -2.43 15.48 8.75
N LEU A 198 -2.99 15.10 9.90
CA LEU A 198 -4.41 14.75 10.00
C LEU A 198 -5.35 15.91 9.65
N GLU A 199 -4.99 17.14 10.01
CA GLU A 199 -5.72 18.34 9.61
C GLU A 199 -5.73 18.57 8.09
N LEU A 200 -4.61 18.30 7.43
CA LEU A 200 -4.50 18.34 5.97
C LEU A 200 -5.38 17.24 5.32
N ILE A 201 -5.30 16.02 5.85
CA ILE A 201 -6.05 14.87 5.33
C ILE A 201 -7.57 14.99 5.60
N ALA A 202 -7.97 15.65 6.67
CA ALA A 202 -9.39 15.93 6.90
C ALA A 202 -10.03 16.76 5.78
N ARG A 203 -9.20 17.48 5.01
CA ARG A 203 -9.62 18.37 3.92
C ARG A 203 -9.23 17.87 2.53
N THR A 204 -8.33 16.88 2.44
CA THR A 204 -7.74 16.42 1.19
C THR A 204 -7.44 14.92 1.26
N GLU A 205 -7.39 14.22 0.13
CA GLU A 205 -6.84 12.85 0.05
C GLU A 205 -5.42 12.88 -0.54
N GLY A 206 -4.60 13.76 0.05
CA GLY A 206 -3.25 14.06 -0.41
C GLY A 206 -3.19 15.13 -1.50
N LEU A 207 -1.96 15.51 -1.84
CA LEU A 207 -1.66 16.49 -2.87
C LEU A 207 -0.31 16.20 -3.54
N THR A 208 -0.14 16.74 -4.74
CA THR A 208 1.13 16.78 -5.46
C THR A 208 1.59 18.21 -5.59
N LEU A 209 2.82 18.45 -5.18
CA LEU A 209 3.61 19.66 -5.39
C LEU A 209 4.70 19.35 -6.42
N ALA A 210 5.28 20.39 -7.03
CA ALA A 210 6.34 20.23 -8.03
C ALA A 210 7.51 19.32 -7.60
N SER A 211 7.87 19.29 -6.32
CA SER A 211 8.99 18.50 -5.78
C SER A 211 8.59 17.50 -4.69
N ALA A 212 7.28 17.32 -4.44
CA ALA A 212 6.82 16.43 -3.39
C ALA A 212 5.43 15.86 -3.63
N VAL A 213 5.20 14.64 -3.17
CA VAL A 213 3.88 14.02 -3.11
C VAL A 213 3.53 13.79 -1.65
N VAL A 214 2.47 14.44 -1.17
CA VAL A 214 1.88 14.15 0.14
C VAL A 214 0.78 13.12 -0.04
N TYR A 215 0.93 11.97 0.60
CA TYR A 215 0.00 10.86 0.45
C TYR A 215 -1.27 11.06 1.27
N GLY A 216 -2.42 10.84 0.63
CA GLY A 216 -3.68 10.57 1.31
C GLY A 216 -3.67 9.22 2.02
N LEU A 217 -4.63 9.00 2.90
CA LEU A 217 -4.74 7.81 3.75
C LEU A 217 -4.82 6.49 2.96
N ALA A 218 -5.46 6.50 1.79
CA ALA A 218 -5.57 5.34 0.90
C ALA A 218 -4.23 4.97 0.24
N LYS A 219 -3.29 5.92 0.17
CA LYS A 219 -1.95 5.73 -0.39
C LYS A 219 -0.85 5.54 0.66
N VAL A 220 -1.13 5.79 1.94
CA VAL A 220 -0.17 5.49 3.02
C VAL A 220 0.15 4.00 3.02
N ARG A 221 1.42 3.64 2.88
CA ARG A 221 1.89 2.25 2.86
C ARG A 221 3.02 2.06 3.85
N GLU A 222 3.14 0.83 4.37
CA GLU A 222 4.26 0.42 5.20
C GLU A 222 5.44 0.02 4.32
N VAL A 223 6.62 0.57 4.58
CA VAL A 223 7.88 0.17 3.95
C VAL A 223 8.80 -0.48 4.97
N ILE A 224 9.63 -1.40 4.50
CA ILE A 224 10.58 -2.15 5.33
C ILE A 224 11.94 -1.48 5.24
N PHE A 225 12.47 -1.04 6.39
CA PHE A 225 13.85 -0.55 6.55
C PHE A 225 14.62 -1.47 7.52
N PRO A 226 15.97 -1.43 7.52
CA PRO A 226 16.78 -2.32 8.36
C PRO A 226 16.41 -2.31 9.86
N GLU A 227 16.12 -1.13 10.42
CA GLU A 227 15.88 -0.95 11.85
C GLU A 227 14.42 -1.09 12.28
N ALA A 228 13.49 -0.85 11.37
CA ALA A 228 12.05 -0.85 11.62
C ALA A 228 11.25 -0.76 10.33
N ASN A 229 9.94 -0.98 10.46
CA ASN A 229 9.00 -0.61 9.42
C ASN A 229 8.50 0.83 9.62
N TYR A 230 8.15 1.49 8.52
CA TYR A 230 7.70 2.88 8.52
C TYR A 230 6.49 3.08 7.62
N TYR A 231 5.54 3.93 8.02
CA TYR A 231 4.43 4.35 7.17
C TYR A 231 4.77 5.66 6.47
N ILE A 232 4.82 5.63 5.14
CA ILE A 232 5.16 6.80 4.34
C ILE A 232 3.98 7.77 4.26
N LEU A 233 4.25 9.03 4.59
CA LEU A 233 3.28 10.13 4.55
C LEU A 233 3.55 11.08 3.38
N ALA A 234 4.80 11.21 2.95
CA ALA A 234 5.17 11.97 1.76
C ALA A 234 6.47 11.45 1.13
N ASP A 235 6.61 11.63 -0.18
CA ASP A 235 7.87 11.51 -0.92
C ASP A 235 8.32 12.90 -1.39
N ILE A 236 9.61 13.19 -1.26
CA ILE A 236 10.22 14.48 -1.60
C ILE A 236 11.42 14.23 -2.52
N GLU A 237 11.40 14.83 -3.71
CA GLU A 237 12.43 14.67 -4.72
C GLU A 237 13.81 15.11 -4.18
N GLY A 238 14.83 14.27 -4.38
CA GLY A 238 16.20 14.54 -3.93
C GLY A 238 16.42 14.47 -2.41
N VAL A 239 15.37 14.22 -1.61
CA VAL A 239 15.44 14.17 -0.14
C VAL A 239 15.09 12.79 0.40
N GLY A 240 14.14 12.08 -0.22
CA GLY A 240 13.62 10.80 0.25
C GLY A 240 12.20 10.93 0.80
N ALA A 241 11.85 10.15 1.81
CA ALA A 241 10.47 10.08 2.31
C ALA A 241 10.31 10.64 3.73
N LEU A 242 9.13 11.21 4.01
CA LEU A 242 8.66 11.50 5.35
C LEU A 242 7.76 10.37 5.84
N ALA A 243 8.03 9.87 7.04
CA ALA A 243 7.35 8.70 7.56
C ALA A 243 7.20 8.71 9.08
N VAL A 244 6.26 7.91 9.59
CA VAL A 244 6.17 7.55 11.00
C VAL A 244 6.60 6.10 11.21
N LYS A 245 7.20 5.80 12.36
CA LYS A 245 7.66 4.45 12.68
C LYS A 245 6.50 3.55 13.11
N SER A 246 6.41 2.35 12.54
CA SER A 246 5.43 1.33 12.93
C SER A 246 5.60 0.94 14.41
N GLY A 247 4.49 0.82 15.14
CA GLY A 247 4.38 0.64 16.58
C GLY A 247 4.61 1.89 17.44
N ASN A 248 4.99 3.04 16.85
CA ASN A 248 5.31 4.26 17.61
C ASN A 248 4.05 5.10 17.91
N GLN A 249 3.88 5.50 19.17
CA GLN A 249 2.70 6.24 19.66
C GLN A 249 3.03 7.67 20.11
N SER A 250 4.06 8.29 19.54
CA SER A 250 4.47 9.67 19.86
C SER A 250 4.46 10.61 18.65
N ALA A 251 3.92 10.17 17.51
CA ALA A 251 3.89 10.91 16.25
C ALA A 251 5.28 11.40 15.78
N GLU A 252 6.33 10.63 16.11
CA GLU A 252 7.68 10.94 15.68
C GLU A 252 7.81 10.76 14.16
N LEU A 253 8.24 11.84 13.50
CA LEU A 253 8.56 11.88 12.10
C LEU A 253 10.02 11.54 11.85
N TYR A 254 10.20 10.72 10.82
CA TYR A 254 11.48 10.29 10.31
C TYR A 254 11.60 10.70 8.84
N ARG A 255 12.79 11.16 8.47
CA ARG A 255 13.24 11.20 7.09
C ARG A 255 13.88 9.84 6.75
N LEU A 256 13.43 9.23 5.67
CA LEU A 256 13.99 7.99 5.15
C LEU A 256 14.80 8.30 3.89
N ASP A 257 16.03 7.82 3.85
CA ASP A 257 16.90 7.87 2.67
C ASP A 257 16.91 6.49 2.03
N TYR A 258 16.29 6.37 0.84
CA TYR A 258 16.19 5.12 0.11
C TYR A 258 17.54 4.66 -0.46
N GLU A 259 18.43 5.58 -0.84
CA GLU A 259 19.71 5.25 -1.47
C GLU A 259 20.67 4.65 -0.44
N ASN A 260 20.72 5.26 0.75
CA ASN A 260 21.61 4.82 1.82
C ASN A 260 20.92 3.88 2.82
N SER A 261 19.62 3.63 2.66
CA SER A 261 18.79 2.85 3.60
C SER A 261 18.89 3.35 5.05
N THR A 262 19.04 4.67 5.22
CA THR A 262 19.19 5.30 6.55
C THR A 262 17.91 6.01 6.97
N THR A 263 17.77 6.22 8.28
CA THR A 263 16.63 6.93 8.85
C THR A 263 17.12 7.99 9.82
N GLN A 264 16.44 9.14 9.86
CA GLN A 264 16.74 10.24 10.76
C GLN A 264 15.46 10.77 11.39
N LYS A 265 15.38 10.82 12.71
CA LYS A 265 14.29 11.50 13.41
C LYS A 265 14.41 13.01 13.19
N ILE A 266 13.33 13.65 12.72
CA ILE A 266 13.33 15.07 12.35
C ILE A 266 12.36 15.93 13.20
N GLY A 267 11.44 15.31 13.95
CA GLY A 267 10.52 16.03 14.84
C GLY A 267 9.18 15.33 14.98
N THR A 268 8.12 16.11 15.22
CA THR A 268 6.73 15.63 15.35
C THR A 268 5.73 16.49 14.56
N SER A 269 6.17 17.57 13.92
CA SER A 269 5.33 18.43 13.08
C SER A 269 5.57 18.13 11.61
N PHE A 270 4.53 17.64 10.95
CA PHE A 270 4.55 17.38 9.51
C PHE A 270 4.63 18.69 8.72
N GLN A 271 3.90 19.72 9.16
CA GLN A 271 3.96 21.07 8.58
C GLN A 271 5.40 21.57 8.55
N LYS A 272 6.09 21.56 9.70
CA LYS A 272 7.47 22.04 9.78
C LYS A 272 8.39 21.27 8.85
N ALA A 273 8.28 19.93 8.83
CA ALA A 273 9.11 19.08 7.98
C ALA A 273 8.89 19.37 6.48
N VAL A 274 7.63 19.48 6.05
CA VAL A 274 7.29 19.81 4.66
C VAL A 274 7.77 21.22 4.29
N THR A 275 7.52 22.23 5.11
CA THR A 275 8.00 23.60 4.85
C THR A 275 9.52 23.66 4.75
N GLU A 276 10.26 22.98 5.63
CA GLU A 276 11.73 23.03 5.62
C GLU A 276 12.37 22.26 4.46
N LEU A 277 11.76 21.16 4.02
CA LEU A 277 12.36 20.25 3.04
C LEU A 277 11.85 20.44 1.61
N VAL A 278 10.61 20.90 1.46
CA VAL A 278 9.96 21.12 0.16
C VAL A 278 9.96 22.59 -0.23
N MET A 279 9.93 23.49 0.76
CA MET A 279 9.84 24.95 0.55
C MET A 279 11.03 25.69 1.19
N PRO A 280 12.30 25.31 0.90
CA PRO A 280 13.45 25.98 1.48
C PRO A 280 13.45 27.47 1.09
N ARG A 281 13.73 28.33 2.07
CA ARG A 281 13.63 29.79 1.94
C ARG A 281 14.59 30.37 0.91
#